data_AF-A0A7S0HTL4-F1
#
_entry.id   AF-A0A7S0HTL4-F1
#
_cell.length_a   1.000
_cell.length_b   1.000
_cell.length_c   1.000
_cell.angle_alpha   90.00
_cell.angle_beta   90.00
_cell.angle_gamma   90.00
#
_symmetry.space_group_name_H-M   'P 1'
#
loop_
_entity.id
_entity.type
_entity.pdbx_description
1 polymer ?
#
loop_
_entity_poly.entity_id
_entity_poly.type
_entity_poly.pdbx_seq_one_letter_code
_entity_poly.pdbx_strand_id
1 'polypeptide(L)'
;QSSICDGHKAKFVLSHWEKFAPFIPEHLRSVDGPLGKKLEAVVKKLPVDKPGKGRRQVHRQPDCIEGGEMHPYQLDGLKWLVNQHDTGAGGILGDEMGLGKTLQVISLLGFLKTVRGEE
;
A
#
# COMPACT_ATOMS: atom_id res chain seq x y z
N GLN A 1 0.63 -11.08 8.33
CA GLN A 1 0.68 -10.01 7.31
C GLN A 1 0.27 -10.52 5.92
N SER A 2 0.78 -11.67 5.42
CA SER A 2 0.40 -12.20 4.07
C SER A 2 -1.12 -12.29 3.82
N SER A 3 -1.92 -12.77 4.77
CA SER A 3 -3.37 -12.94 4.58
C SER A 3 -4.15 -11.65 4.32
N ILE A 4 -3.65 -10.48 4.74
CA ILE A 4 -4.33 -9.20 4.53
C ILE A 4 -4.03 -8.69 3.12
N CYS A 5 -2.75 -8.70 2.74
CA CYS A 5 -2.28 -8.29 1.41
C CYS A 5 -2.94 -9.11 0.29
N ASP A 6 -3.07 -10.43 0.49
CA ASP A 6 -3.63 -11.34 -0.50
C ASP A 6 -5.13 -11.09 -0.72
N GLY A 7 -5.85 -10.68 0.32
CA GLY A 7 -7.27 -10.36 0.19
C GLY A 7 -7.52 -8.97 -0.42
N HIS A 8 -6.71 -7.95 -0.10
CA HIS A 8 -6.81 -6.65 -0.79
C HIS A 8 -6.57 -6.76 -2.30
N LYS A 9 -5.62 -7.62 -2.72
CA LYS A 9 -5.42 -7.97 -4.13
C LYS A 9 -6.64 -8.66 -4.73
N ALA A 10 -7.24 -9.63 -4.03
CA ALA A 10 -8.45 -10.31 -4.51
C ALA A 10 -9.64 -9.33 -4.67
N LYS A 11 -9.84 -8.44 -3.70
CA LYS A 11 -10.85 -7.37 -3.77
C LYS A 11 -10.60 -6.43 -4.96
N PHE A 12 -9.35 -6.06 -5.19
CA PHE A 12 -8.97 -5.22 -6.33
C PHE A 12 -9.27 -5.91 -7.67
N VAL A 13 -8.86 -7.17 -7.83
CA VAL A 13 -9.11 -7.97 -9.05
C VAL A 13 -10.60 -8.12 -9.32
N LEU A 14 -11.43 -8.41 -8.31
CA LEU A 14 -12.88 -8.50 -8.46
C LEU A 14 -13.51 -7.15 -8.84
N SER A 15 -13.11 -6.06 -8.17
CA SER A 15 -13.64 -4.71 -8.46
C SER A 15 -13.26 -4.19 -9.86
N HIS A 16 -12.22 -4.74 -10.46
CA HIS A 16 -11.72 -4.37 -11.78
C HIS A 16 -11.72 -5.55 -12.74
N TRP A 17 -12.64 -6.50 -12.55
CA TRP A 17 -12.62 -7.79 -13.26
C TRP A 17 -12.50 -7.63 -14.77
N GLU A 18 -13.23 -6.70 -15.38
CA GLU A 18 -13.18 -6.46 -16.83
C GLU A 18 -11.78 -6.10 -17.35
N LYS A 19 -10.96 -5.41 -16.54
CA LYS A 19 -9.58 -5.05 -16.89
C LYS A 19 -8.64 -6.25 -16.80
N PHE A 20 -8.91 -7.18 -15.89
CA PHE A 20 -8.06 -8.35 -15.64
C PHE A 20 -8.45 -9.59 -16.42
N ALA A 21 -9.72 -9.69 -16.82
CA ALA A 21 -10.28 -10.82 -17.54
C ALA A 21 -9.45 -11.21 -18.79
N PRO A 22 -8.89 -10.28 -19.61
CA PRO A 22 -8.04 -10.62 -20.75
C PRO A 22 -6.74 -11.36 -20.39
N PHE A 23 -6.22 -11.20 -19.17
CA PHE A 23 -4.99 -11.86 -18.69
C PHE A 23 -5.25 -13.19 -17.99
N ILE A 24 -6.53 -13.57 -17.83
CA ILE A 24 -6.93 -14.82 -17.18
C ILE A 24 -7.15 -15.87 -18.28
N PRO A 25 -6.57 -17.08 -18.15
CA PRO A 25 -6.82 -18.17 -19.08
C PRO A 25 -8.31 -18.40 -19.28
N GLU A 26 -8.75 -18.64 -20.51
CA GLU A 26 -10.17 -18.72 -20.89
C GLU A 26 -10.98 -19.68 -20.00
N HIS A 27 -10.40 -20.84 -19.67
CA HIS A 27 -11.00 -21.85 -18.79
C HIS A 27 -11.21 -21.42 -17.32
N LEU A 28 -10.59 -20.32 -16.89
CA LEU A 28 -10.70 -19.73 -15.54
C LEU A 28 -11.45 -18.39 -15.53
N ARG A 29 -11.82 -17.85 -16.70
CA ARG A 29 -12.35 -16.48 -16.87
C ARG A 29 -13.83 -16.33 -16.51
N SER A 30 -14.51 -17.41 -16.12
CA SER A 30 -15.87 -17.33 -15.62
C SER A 30 -15.90 -16.72 -14.22
N VAL A 31 -16.64 -15.60 -14.05
CA VAL A 31 -16.90 -14.97 -12.75
C VAL A 31 -17.65 -15.93 -11.82
N ASP A 32 -18.56 -16.73 -12.38
CA ASP A 32 -19.28 -17.81 -11.67
C ASP A 32 -18.44 -19.10 -11.53
N GLY A 33 -17.24 -19.09 -12.10
CA GLY A 33 -16.32 -20.21 -12.09
C GLY A 33 -15.67 -20.46 -10.73
N PRO A 34 -14.91 -21.57 -10.60
CA PRO A 34 -14.24 -21.94 -9.35
C PRO A 34 -13.32 -20.84 -8.82
N LEU A 35 -12.68 -20.07 -9.71
CA LEU A 35 -11.77 -18.99 -9.37
C LEU A 35 -12.50 -17.76 -8.81
N GLY A 36 -13.59 -17.33 -9.45
CA GLY A 36 -14.39 -16.20 -8.98
C GLY A 36 -15.02 -16.48 -7.61
N LYS A 37 -15.61 -17.66 -7.42
CA LYS A 37 -16.13 -18.11 -6.11
C LYS A 37 -15.05 -18.16 -5.03
N LYS A 38 -13.83 -18.58 -5.38
CA LYS A 38 -12.69 -18.55 -4.46
C LYS A 38 -12.29 -17.14 -4.09
N LEU A 39 -12.21 -16.21 -5.06
CA LEU A 39 -11.93 -14.80 -4.77
C LEU A 39 -13.02 -14.17 -3.91
N GLU A 40 -14.30 -14.42 -4.20
CA GLU A 40 -15.40 -13.89 -3.38
C GLU A 40 -15.36 -14.41 -1.95
N ALA A 41 -15.06 -15.69 -1.76
CA ALA A 41 -14.89 -16.28 -0.43
C ALA A 41 -13.70 -15.66 0.32
N VAL A 42 -12.61 -15.32 -0.37
CA VAL A 42 -11.48 -14.58 0.20
C VAL A 42 -11.90 -13.16 0.58
N VAL A 43 -12.63 -12.46 -0.29
CA VAL A 43 -13.10 -11.08 -0.03
C VAL A 43 -14.10 -11.02 1.11
N LYS A 44 -15.04 -11.97 1.22
CA LYS A 44 -15.99 -12.04 2.35
C LYS A 44 -15.31 -12.26 3.69
N LYS A 45 -14.13 -12.88 3.71
CA LYS A 45 -13.32 -13.10 4.92
C LYS A 45 -12.43 -11.92 5.27
N LEU A 46 -12.35 -10.90 4.41
CA LEU A 46 -11.57 -9.70 4.70
C LEU A 46 -12.23 -8.90 5.82
N PRO A 47 -11.45 -8.36 6.78
CA PRO A 47 -11.95 -7.30 7.62
C PRO A 47 -12.40 -6.13 6.71
N VAL A 48 -13.58 -5.59 6.98
CA VAL A 48 -14.04 -4.36 6.33
C VAL A 48 -12.99 -3.29 6.58
N ASP A 49 -12.47 -2.68 5.51
CA ASP A 49 -11.54 -1.56 5.60
C ASP A 49 -12.18 -0.53 6.52
N LYS A 50 -11.66 -0.40 7.74
CA LYS A 50 -12.03 0.72 8.60
C LYS A 50 -11.63 1.97 7.83
N PRO A 51 -12.51 2.99 7.71
CA PRO A 51 -12.08 4.26 7.13
C PRO A 51 -10.80 4.65 7.84
N GLY A 52 -9.71 4.77 7.07
CA GLY A 52 -8.37 4.93 7.63
C GLY A 52 -8.41 6.01 8.71
N LYS A 53 -7.83 5.73 9.88
CA LYS A 53 -7.61 6.76 10.91
C LYS A 53 -7.11 8.00 10.17
N GLY A 54 -7.84 9.11 10.28
CA GLY A 54 -7.73 10.26 9.39
C GLY A 54 -6.28 10.61 9.04
N ARG A 55 -6.03 10.98 7.77
CA ARG A 55 -4.70 11.21 7.18
C ARG A 55 -3.74 11.79 8.22
N ARG A 56 -2.80 10.96 8.68
CA ARG A 56 -1.76 11.44 9.59
C ARG A 56 -0.93 12.48 8.85
N GLN A 57 -0.87 13.66 9.43
CA GLN A 57 -0.13 14.76 8.85
C GLN A 57 1.34 14.62 9.23
N VAL A 58 2.13 13.99 8.36
CA VAL A 58 3.59 14.06 8.44
C VAL A 58 4.00 15.41 7.89
N HIS A 59 4.35 16.35 8.78
CA HIS A 59 4.76 17.71 8.42
C HIS A 59 6.26 17.97 8.66
N ARG A 60 6.95 17.06 9.35
CA ARG A 60 8.35 17.20 9.73
C ARG A 60 9.11 15.93 9.37
N GLN A 61 10.40 16.09 9.03
CA GLN A 61 11.29 14.94 8.85
C GLN A 61 11.40 14.13 10.15
N PRO A 62 11.57 12.80 10.07
CA PRO A 62 11.84 11.97 11.24
C PRO A 62 13.16 12.36 11.92
N ASP A 63 13.21 12.28 13.25
CA ASP A 63 14.39 12.69 14.03
C ASP A 63 15.64 11.84 13.74
N CYS A 64 15.48 10.64 13.18
CA CYS A 64 16.59 9.77 12.79
C CYS A 64 17.32 10.23 11.51
N ILE A 65 16.79 11.22 10.78
CA ILE A 65 17.44 11.78 9.60
C ILE A 65 18.31 12.96 10.03
N GLU A 66 19.61 12.69 10.08
CA GLU A 66 20.65 13.66 10.46
C GLU A 66 21.57 13.97 9.27
N GLY A 67 22.29 15.10 9.32
CA GLY A 67 23.25 15.48 8.27
C GLY A 67 22.65 16.20 7.05
N GLY A 68 21.36 16.53 7.08
CA GLY A 68 20.69 17.31 6.04
C GLY A 68 19.19 17.48 6.32
N GLU A 69 18.55 18.36 5.55
CA GLU A 69 17.10 18.55 5.58
C GLU A 69 16.43 17.92 4.35
N MET A 70 15.31 17.25 4.58
CA MET A 70 14.51 16.71 3.48
C MET A 70 13.85 17.84 2.69
N HIS A 71 13.85 17.73 1.36
CA HIS A 71 13.11 18.67 0.52
C HIS A 71 11.58 18.49 0.69
N PRO A 72 10.77 19.54 0.42
CA PRO A 72 9.31 19.47 0.55
C PRO A 72 8.66 18.29 -0.20
N TYR A 73 9.10 18.03 -1.43
CA TYR A 73 8.60 16.91 -2.22
C TYR A 73 8.94 15.54 -1.61
N GLN A 74 10.02 15.43 -0.84
CA GLN A 74 10.39 14.20 -0.13
C GLN A 74 9.50 13.99 1.10
N LEU A 75 9.11 15.06 1.78
CA LEU A 75 8.14 15.02 2.88
C LEU A 75 6.75 14.64 2.37
N ASP A 76 6.34 15.14 1.20
CA ASP A 76 5.09 14.74 0.57
C ASP A 76 5.09 13.26 0.18
N GLY A 77 6.19 12.77 -0.39
CA GLY A 77 6.38 11.34 -0.66
C GLY A 77 6.32 10.49 0.61
N LEU A 78 6.99 10.91 1.68
CA LEU A 78 6.94 10.26 2.99
C LEU A 78 5.52 10.22 3.56
N LYS A 79 4.79 11.33 3.49
CA LYS A 79 3.38 11.42 3.94
C LYS A 79 2.49 10.44 3.18
N TRP A 80 2.69 10.32 1.87
CA TRP A 80 1.98 9.34 1.06
C TRP A 80 2.32 7.90 1.46
N LEU A 81 3.60 7.58 1.66
CA LEU A 81 4.05 6.27 2.11
C LEU A 81 3.48 5.86 3.47
N VAL A 82 3.46 6.79 4.44
CA VAL A 82 2.84 6.55 5.75
C VAL A 82 1.35 6.25 5.61
N ASN A 83 0.64 6.97 4.72
CA ASN A 83 -0.76 6.69 4.45
C ASN A 83 -0.96 5.31 3.82
N GLN A 84 -0.12 4.92 2.84
CA GLN A 84 -0.20 3.58 2.23
C GLN A 84 0.00 2.49 3.29
N HIS A 85 1.02 2.64 4.13
CA HIS A 85 1.31 1.75 5.25
C HIS A 85 0.12 1.65 6.21
N ASP A 86 -0.47 2.77 6.61
CA ASP A 86 -1.64 2.82 7.50
C ASP A 86 -2.87 2.14 6.89
N THR A 87 -3.01 2.18 5.56
CA THR A 87 -4.08 1.48 4.83
C THR A 87 -3.80 0.00 4.55
N GLY A 88 -2.60 -0.50 4.90
CA GLY A 88 -2.17 -1.85 4.53
C GLY A 88 -2.04 -2.05 3.01
N ALA A 89 -1.95 -0.96 2.26
CA ALA A 89 -1.78 -0.96 0.82
C ALA A 89 -0.28 -0.85 0.49
N GLY A 90 0.14 -1.59 -0.53
CA GLY A 90 1.47 -1.38 -1.10
C GLY A 90 1.52 -0.08 -1.91
N GLY A 91 2.72 0.46 -2.11
CA GLY A 91 2.95 1.65 -2.93
C GLY A 91 4.18 1.49 -3.81
N ILE A 92 4.13 2.06 -5.03
CA ILE A 92 5.27 2.15 -5.94
C ILE A 92 5.63 3.64 -6.07
N LEU A 93 6.88 3.98 -5.77
CA LEU A 93 7.42 5.32 -6.02
C LEU A 93 7.87 5.41 -7.49
N GLY A 94 7.08 6.10 -8.30
CA GLY A 94 7.32 6.28 -9.74
C GLY A 94 8.08 7.55 -10.11
N ASP A 95 8.65 8.27 -9.13
CA ASP A 95 9.31 9.55 -9.36
C ASP A 95 10.60 9.41 -10.18
N GLU A 96 11.02 10.51 -10.80
CA GLU A 96 12.26 10.64 -11.58
C GLU A 96 13.52 10.13 -10.83
N MET A 97 14.52 9.66 -11.58
CA MET A 97 15.78 9.17 -10.97
C MET A 97 16.52 10.33 -10.29
N GLY A 98 17.10 10.08 -9.11
CA GLY A 98 17.85 11.09 -8.36
C GLY A 98 17.08 11.92 -7.33
N LEU A 99 15.74 11.83 -7.24
CA LEU A 99 14.95 12.58 -6.24
C LEU A 99 15.04 12.03 -4.80
N GLY A 100 15.90 11.05 -4.54
CA GLY A 100 16.09 10.51 -3.20
C GLY A 100 14.97 9.56 -2.74
N LYS A 101 14.42 8.73 -3.63
CA LYS A 101 13.48 7.65 -3.27
C LYS A 101 14.00 6.75 -2.14
N THR A 102 15.30 6.46 -2.13
CA THR A 102 15.96 5.72 -1.04
C THR A 102 15.83 6.43 0.29
N LEU A 103 16.07 7.75 0.32
CA LEU A 103 15.93 8.57 1.53
C LEU A 103 14.48 8.57 2.02
N GLN A 104 13.49 8.64 1.11
CA GLN A 104 12.07 8.57 1.47
C GLN A 104 11.71 7.22 2.12
N VAL A 105 12.23 6.10 1.59
CA VAL A 105 12.00 4.77 2.17
C VAL A 105 12.68 4.62 3.53
N ILE A 106 13.92 5.09 3.69
CA ILE A 106 14.62 5.09 4.98
C ILE A 106 13.84 5.94 6.00
N SER A 107 13.34 7.10 5.58
CA SER A 107 12.54 7.99 6.41
C SER A 107 11.23 7.33 6.86
N LEU A 108 10.60 6.53 5.99
CA LEU A 108 9.44 5.72 6.38
C LEU A 108 9.79 4.73 7.49
N LEU A 109 10.88 3.97 7.35
CA LEU A 109 11.31 3.00 8.36
C LEU A 109 11.64 3.68 9.70
N GLY A 110 12.36 4.79 9.65
CA GLY A 110 12.67 5.61 10.82
C GLY A 110 11.42 6.17 11.50
N PHE A 111 10.46 6.65 10.70
CA PHE A 111 9.16 7.10 11.19
C PHE A 111 8.39 5.96 11.89
N LEU A 112 8.34 4.77 11.29
CA LEU A 112 7.67 3.61 11.88
C LEU A 112 8.32 3.19 13.21
N LYS A 113 9.66 3.15 13.26
CA LYS A 113 10.41 2.81 14.47
C LYS A 113 10.17 3.83 15.59
N THR A 114 10.25 5.13 15.29
CA THR A 114 10.25 6.18 16.31
C THR A 114 8.84 6.56 16.76
N VAL A 115 7.90 6.66 15.82
CA VAL A 115 6.54 7.14 16.10
C VAL A 115 5.59 6.00 16.47
N ARG A 116 5.86 4.77 16.04
CA ARG A 116 4.97 3.62 16.30
C ARG A 116 5.58 2.55 17.20
N GLY A 117 6.91 2.53 17.37
CA GLY A 117 7.58 1.52 18.20
C GLY A 117 7.39 0.09 17.65
N GLU A 118 7.20 -0.05 16.34
CA GLU A 118 7.05 -1.34 15.67
C GLU A 118 8.43 -1.86 15.26
N GLU A 119 8.81 -3.06 15.75
CA GLU A 119 9.96 -3.87 15.29
C GLU A 119 9.53 -4.98 14.32
#